data_AF-Q5ZLR9-F1
#
_entry.id   AF-Q5ZLR9-F1
#
_cell.length_a   1.000
_cell.length_b   1.000
_cell.length_c   1.000
_cell.angle_alpha   90.00
_cell.angle_beta   90.00
_cell.angle_gamma   90.00
#
_symmetry.space_group_name_H-M   'P 1'
#
loop_
_entity.id
_entity.type
_entity.pdbx_description
1 polymer ?
#
loop_
_entity_poly.entity_id
_entity_poly.type
_entity_poly.pdbx_seq_one_letter_code
_entity_poly.pdbx_strand_id
1 'polypeptide(L)'
;MTPKHEKQEFVTVLVRDPRTQKEDSWHSYIDYEIFIHTNSMCFTRKTSCVRRRFREFVWLRQRLQSNAVLIQLPELPSKTPFFNMNNPHHVDHRRQGLQEFLEKILQNALLLSDSRLHLFLQTQLSPEDM
;
A
#
# COMPACT_ATOMS: atom_id res chain seq x y z
N MET A 1 25.60 33.63 4.26
CA MET A 1 24.75 32.47 4.61
C MET A 1 23.62 32.41 3.61
N THR A 2 23.70 31.53 2.61
CA THR A 2 22.62 31.35 1.64
C THR A 2 21.46 30.60 2.31
N PRO A 3 20.20 31.05 2.19
CA PRO A 3 19.08 30.31 2.73
C PRO A 3 19.02 28.95 2.02
N LYS A 4 19.16 27.86 2.79
CA LYS A 4 18.86 26.52 2.30
C LYS A 4 17.43 26.58 1.79
N HIS A 5 17.23 26.51 0.48
CA HIS A 5 15.92 26.20 -0.07
C HIS A 5 15.59 24.79 0.43
N GLU A 6 14.80 24.70 1.49
CA GLU A 6 14.23 23.44 1.93
C GLU A 6 13.37 22.93 0.78
N LYS A 7 13.81 21.83 0.16
CA LYS A 7 13.03 21.18 -0.89
C LYS A 7 11.69 20.78 -0.28
N GLN A 8 10.59 21.18 -0.92
CA GLN A 8 9.25 20.78 -0.50
C GLN A 8 9.18 19.27 -0.30
N GLU A 9 8.63 18.83 0.83
CA GLU A 9 8.48 17.42 1.13
C GLU A 9 7.44 16.78 0.19
N PHE A 10 7.73 15.59 -0.32
CA PHE A 10 6.83 14.82 -1.18
C PHE A 10 6.88 13.34 -0.85
N VAL A 11 5.75 12.66 -1.02
CA VAL A 11 5.65 11.20 -0.99
C VAL A 11 4.87 10.79 -2.23
N THR A 12 5.53 10.09 -3.15
CA THR A 12 4.89 9.49 -4.33
C THR A 12 4.72 8.01 -4.07
N VAL A 13 3.49 7.51 -4.22
CA VAL A 13 3.16 6.09 -4.22
C VAL A 13 2.58 5.69 -5.56
N LEU A 14 2.95 4.50 -6.06
CA LEU A 14 2.37 3.91 -7.26
C LEU A 14 2.05 2.44 -7.02
N VAL A 15 0.82 2.03 -7.32
CA VAL A 15 0.36 0.64 -7.34
C VAL A 15 0.22 0.22 -8.80
N ARG A 16 1.05 -0.72 -9.23
CA ARG A 16 1.24 -1.07 -10.63
C ARG A 16 1.59 -2.55 -10.82
N ASP A 17 1.77 -2.92 -12.09
CA ASP A 17 2.32 -4.22 -12.49
C ASP A 17 1.64 -5.41 -11.77
N PRO A 18 0.33 -5.62 -11.99
CA PRO A 18 -0.36 -6.77 -11.43
C PRO A 18 0.24 -8.06 -11.99
N ARG A 19 0.58 -9.02 -11.12
CA ARG A 19 1.11 -10.33 -11.54
C ARG A 19 0.36 -11.45 -10.87
N THR A 20 0.12 -12.52 -11.63
CA THR A 20 -0.36 -13.78 -11.09
C THR A 20 0.81 -14.53 -10.49
N GLN A 21 0.78 -14.71 -9.18
CA GLN A 21 1.68 -15.58 -8.44
C GLN A 21 1.09 -16.99 -8.38
N LYS A 22 1.94 -18.00 -8.51
CA LYS A 22 1.59 -19.42 -8.33
C LYS A 22 2.33 -19.91 -7.10
N GLU A 23 1.61 -20.08 -5.98
CA GLU A 23 2.14 -20.78 -4.81
C GLU A 23 2.24 -22.28 -5.12
N ASP A 24 1.16 -22.86 -5.68
CA ASP A 24 1.06 -24.25 -6.14
C ASP A 24 0.01 -24.37 -7.27
N SER A 25 -0.20 -25.58 -7.82
CA SER A 25 -1.15 -25.89 -8.92
C SER A 25 -2.58 -25.35 -8.72
N TRP A 26 -3.00 -25.17 -7.48
CA TRP A 26 -4.37 -24.77 -7.09
C TRP A 26 -4.44 -23.42 -6.36
N HIS A 27 -3.29 -22.87 -5.95
CA HIS A 27 -3.20 -21.67 -5.14
C HIS A 27 -2.52 -20.58 -5.95
N SER A 28 -3.30 -19.93 -6.80
CA SER A 28 -2.87 -18.72 -7.50
C SER A 28 -3.51 -17.48 -6.87
N TYR A 29 -2.79 -16.36 -6.93
CA TYR A 29 -3.32 -15.06 -6.52
C TYR A 29 -2.69 -13.95 -7.36
N ILE A 30 -3.34 -12.78 -7.36
CA ILE A 30 -2.73 -11.57 -7.91
C ILE A 30 -2.15 -10.72 -6.79
N ASP A 31 -0.91 -10.29 -6.98
CA ASP A 31 -0.29 -9.22 -6.24
C ASP A 31 -0.03 -8.00 -7.13
N TYR A 32 0.26 -6.89 -6.47
CA TYR A 32 0.56 -5.61 -7.11
C TYR A 32 1.91 -5.12 -6.60
N GLU A 33 2.69 -4.53 -7.49
CA GLU A 33 3.87 -3.77 -7.11
C GLU A 33 3.43 -2.47 -6.44
N ILE A 34 3.99 -2.17 -5.27
CA ILE A 34 3.90 -0.87 -4.63
C ILE A 34 5.28 -0.22 -4.72
N PHE A 35 5.36 0.89 -5.42
CA PHE A 35 6.55 1.72 -5.53
C PHE A 35 6.38 3.00 -4.70
N ILE A 36 7.35 3.30 -3.84
CA ILE A 36 7.44 4.55 -3.09
C ILE A 36 8.67 5.31 -3.56
N HIS A 37 8.52 6.62 -3.75
CA HIS A 37 9.62 7.57 -3.91
C HIS A 37 9.31 8.82 -3.09
N THR A 38 10.22 9.22 -2.21
CA THR A 38 9.98 10.30 -1.25
C THR A 38 11.27 10.94 -0.77
N ASN A 39 11.24 12.22 -0.42
CA ASN A 39 12.29 12.87 0.38
C ASN A 39 11.94 12.92 1.88
N SER A 40 10.74 12.51 2.28
CA SER A 40 10.21 12.65 3.63
C SER A 40 11.02 11.90 4.69
N MET A 41 11.15 12.51 5.87
CA MET A 41 11.84 11.90 7.01
C MET A 41 10.99 10.86 7.75
N CYS A 42 9.68 10.78 7.44
CA CYS A 42 8.82 9.73 7.96
C CYS A 42 9.20 8.33 7.44
N PHE A 43 9.95 8.24 6.33
CA PHE A 43 10.33 6.98 5.70
C PHE A 43 11.80 6.66 5.91
N THR A 44 12.08 5.38 6.18
CA THR A 44 13.45 4.88 6.33
C THR A 44 14.18 4.84 4.99
N ARG A 45 13.53 4.31 3.95
CA ARG A 45 14.07 4.29 2.57
C ARG A 45 13.40 5.38 1.73
N LYS A 46 14.20 6.12 0.96
CA LYS A 46 13.71 7.17 0.04
C LYS A 46 13.05 6.58 -1.22
N THR A 47 13.41 5.35 -1.55
CA THR A 47 12.77 4.57 -2.61
C THR A 47 12.55 3.14 -2.10
N SER A 48 11.36 2.58 -2.30
CA SER A 48 11.09 1.16 -2.06
C SER A 48 10.20 0.58 -3.14
N CYS A 49 10.37 -0.72 -3.39
CA CYS A 49 9.55 -1.50 -4.29
C CYS A 49 9.22 -2.82 -3.59
N VAL A 50 7.94 -3.04 -3.31
CA VAL A 50 7.42 -4.23 -2.60
C VAL A 50 6.25 -4.81 -3.38
N ARG A 51 5.90 -6.07 -3.11
CA ARG A 51 4.72 -6.69 -3.73
C ARG A 51 3.74 -7.14 -2.67
N ARG A 52 2.48 -6.76 -2.85
CA ARG A 52 1.39 -7.04 -1.89
C ARG A 52 0.14 -7.50 -2.62
N ARG A 53 -0.51 -8.54 -2.09
CA ARG A 53 -1.83 -9.00 -2.56
C ARG A 53 -2.94 -8.33 -1.76
N PHE A 54 -4.14 -8.30 -2.35
CA PHE A 54 -5.30 -7.60 -1.78
C PHE A 54 -5.61 -7.95 -0.31
N ARG A 55 -5.45 -9.22 0.11
CA ARG A 55 -5.73 -9.63 1.49
C ARG A 55 -4.82 -8.94 2.51
N GLU A 56 -3.59 -8.60 2.13
CA GLU A 56 -2.63 -7.92 3.01
C GLU A 56 -3.02 -6.43 3.19
N PHE A 57 -3.60 -5.81 2.16
CA PHE A 57 -4.20 -4.47 2.29
C PHE A 57 -5.39 -4.47 3.26
N VAL A 58 -6.23 -5.52 3.22
CA VAL A 58 -7.33 -5.70 4.18
C VAL A 58 -6.78 -5.80 5.60
N TRP A 59 -5.72 -6.60 5.81
CA TRP A 59 -5.03 -6.68 7.09
C TRP A 59 -4.49 -5.31 7.53
N LEU A 60 -3.79 -4.59 6.64
CA LEU A 60 -3.22 -3.28 6.95
C LEU A 60 -4.31 -2.31 7.41
N ARG A 61 -5.42 -2.21 6.65
CA ARG A 61 -6.54 -1.33 7.00
C ARG A 61 -7.11 -1.67 8.38
N GLN A 62 -7.26 -2.96 8.71
CA GLN A 62 -7.74 -3.38 10.02
C GLN A 62 -6.78 -2.97 11.14
N ARG A 63 -5.46 -3.12 10.96
CA ARG A 63 -4.45 -2.75 11.96
C ARG A 63 -4.35 -1.24 12.16
N LEU A 64 -4.42 -0.47 11.08
CA LEU A 64 -4.48 0.99 11.16
C LEU A 64 -5.75 1.45 11.88
N GLN A 65 -6.90 0.82 11.61
CA GLN A 65 -8.18 1.20 12.24
C GLN A 65 -8.15 0.92 13.75
N SER A 66 -7.54 -0.19 14.19
CA SER A 66 -7.43 -0.50 15.62
C SER A 66 -6.56 0.50 16.38
N ASN A 67 -5.56 1.10 15.73
CA ASN A 67 -4.70 2.11 16.35
C ASN A 67 -5.26 3.53 16.25
N ALA A 68 -6.08 3.81 15.24
CA ALA A 68 -6.64 5.12 14.96
C ALA A 68 -8.18 5.09 14.94
N VAL A 69 -8.79 4.66 16.04
CA VAL A 69 -10.25 4.40 16.16
C VAL A 69 -11.11 5.62 15.75
N LEU A 70 -10.65 6.83 16.03
CA LEU A 70 -11.37 8.06 15.71
C LEU A 70 -11.21 8.52 14.25
N ILE A 71 -10.31 7.89 13.48
CA ILE A 71 -10.06 8.24 12.08
C ILE A 71 -10.89 7.33 11.19
N GLN A 72 -11.68 7.94 10.30
CA GLN A 72 -12.36 7.21 9.24
C GLN A 72 -11.34 6.87 8.15
N LEU A 73 -10.90 5.60 8.11
CA LEU A 73 -9.95 5.16 7.10
C LEU A 73 -10.58 5.07 5.70
N PRO A 74 -9.82 5.43 4.65
CA PRO A 74 -10.22 5.21 3.27
C PRO A 74 -10.71 3.77 3.04
N GLU A 75 -11.74 3.63 2.20
CA GLU A 75 -12.24 2.32 1.82
C GLU A 75 -11.27 1.64 0.86
N LEU A 76 -11.14 0.32 0.99
CA LEU A 76 -10.49 -0.49 -0.04
C LEU A 76 -11.48 -0.70 -1.19
N PRO A 77 -10.99 -0.90 -2.43
CA PRO A 77 -11.87 -1.34 -3.51
C PRO A 77 -12.60 -2.60 -3.04
N SER A 78 -13.90 -2.65 -3.27
CA SER A 78 -14.76 -3.68 -2.71
C SER A 78 -14.18 -5.07 -3.00
N LYS A 79 -14.36 -5.99 -2.04
CA LYS A 79 -14.28 -7.42 -2.38
C LYS A 79 -15.44 -7.69 -3.32
N THR A 80 -15.27 -7.40 -4.60
CA THR A 80 -16.23 -7.78 -5.62
C THR A 80 -16.44 -9.29 -5.44
N PRO A 81 -17.66 -9.75 -5.08
CA PRO A 81 -17.91 -11.17 -4.88
C PRO A 81 -17.62 -11.98 -6.15
N PHE A 82 -17.57 -11.29 -7.30
CA PHE A 82 -17.22 -11.81 -8.62
C PHE A 82 -15.85 -11.34 -9.13
N PHE A 83 -14.91 -11.01 -8.24
CA PHE A 83 -13.55 -10.68 -8.69
C PHE A 83 -12.99 -11.86 -9.50
N ASN A 84 -12.56 -11.56 -10.71
CA ASN A 84 -12.00 -12.54 -11.63
C ASN A 84 -10.59 -12.07 -11.96
N MET A 85 -9.58 -12.82 -11.52
CA MET A 85 -8.18 -12.49 -11.75
C MET A 85 -7.80 -12.53 -13.24
N ASN A 86 -8.57 -13.24 -14.07
CA ASN A 86 -8.38 -13.30 -15.52
C ASN A 86 -9.09 -12.18 -16.28
N ASN A 87 -9.86 -11.33 -15.59
CA ASN A 87 -10.50 -10.16 -16.19
C ASN A 87 -9.63 -8.90 -15.95
N PRO A 88 -8.98 -8.33 -16.99
CA PRO A 88 -8.11 -7.17 -16.84
C PRO A 88 -8.80 -5.95 -16.21
N HIS A 89 -10.10 -5.73 -16.50
CA HIS A 89 -10.85 -4.62 -15.91
C HIS A 89 -11.03 -4.78 -14.39
N HIS A 90 -11.26 -6.01 -13.92
CA HIS A 90 -11.35 -6.28 -12.47
C HIS A 90 -10.00 -6.03 -11.80
N VAL A 91 -8.91 -6.48 -12.43
CA VAL A 91 -7.54 -6.34 -11.92
C VAL A 91 -7.13 -4.87 -11.84
N ASP A 92 -7.40 -4.08 -12.89
CA ASP A 92 -7.06 -2.66 -12.95
C ASP A 92 -7.95 -1.81 -12.04
N HIS A 93 -9.27 -2.09 -11.98
CA HIS A 93 -10.16 -1.40 -11.03
C HIS A 93 -9.69 -1.59 -9.58
N ARG A 94 -9.29 -2.82 -9.23
CA ARG A 94 -8.70 -3.08 -7.91
C ARG A 94 -7.36 -2.34 -7.74
N ARG A 95 -6.46 -2.35 -8.73
CA ARG A 95 -5.19 -1.60 -8.70
C ARG A 95 -5.43 -0.13 -8.39
N GLN A 96 -6.40 0.49 -9.07
CA GLN A 96 -6.76 1.89 -8.91
C GLN A 96 -7.32 2.19 -7.50
N GLY A 97 -8.21 1.35 -6.98
CA GLY A 97 -8.67 1.54 -5.59
C GLY A 97 -7.56 1.35 -4.55
N LEU A 98 -6.61 0.45 -4.79
CA LEU A 98 -5.43 0.28 -3.92
C LEU A 98 -4.49 1.50 -3.98
N GLN A 99 -4.33 2.11 -5.17
CA GLN A 99 -3.62 3.37 -5.36
C GLN A 99 -4.24 4.47 -4.50
N GLU A 100 -5.53 4.73 -4.69
CA GLU A 100 -6.27 5.79 -3.98
C GLU A 100 -6.29 5.57 -2.47
N PHE A 101 -6.38 4.31 -2.03
CA PHE A 101 -6.26 3.95 -0.62
C PHE A 101 -4.92 4.41 -0.05
N LEU A 102 -3.79 4.05 -0.68
CA LEU A 102 -2.47 4.43 -0.18
C LEU A 102 -2.24 5.93 -0.26
N GLU A 103 -2.64 6.59 -1.34
CA GLU A 103 -2.52 8.06 -1.47
C GLU A 103 -3.19 8.79 -0.31
N LYS A 104 -4.41 8.37 0.07
CA LYS A 104 -5.14 8.97 1.19
C LYS A 104 -4.54 8.62 2.55
N ILE A 105 -4.05 7.39 2.73
CA ILE A 105 -3.39 6.97 3.98
C ILE A 105 -2.11 7.80 4.21
N LEU A 106 -1.31 8.01 3.17
CA LEU A 106 -0.03 8.70 3.23
C LEU A 106 -0.15 10.21 3.44
N GLN A 107 -1.34 10.79 3.33
CA GLN A 107 -1.62 12.19 3.67
C GLN A 107 -1.86 12.40 5.19
N ASN A 108 -1.99 11.32 5.97
CA ASN A 108 -2.31 11.41 7.39
C ASN A 108 -1.09 11.10 8.27
N ALA A 109 -0.57 12.13 8.95
CA ALA A 109 0.61 12.01 9.82
C ALA A 109 0.45 11.00 10.97
N LEU A 110 -0.77 10.79 11.50
CA LEU A 110 -1.03 9.79 12.54
C LEU A 110 -0.97 8.36 12.00
N LEU A 111 -1.29 8.15 10.72
CA LEU A 111 -1.14 6.83 10.10
C LEU A 111 0.31 6.58 9.68
N LEU A 112 1.02 7.64 9.28
CA LEU A 112 2.46 7.61 9.02
C LEU A 112 3.31 7.30 10.26
N SER A 113 2.79 7.44 11.48
CA SER A 113 3.52 7.05 12.69
C SER A 113 3.39 5.55 13.02
N ASP A 114 2.50 4.81 12.36
CA ASP A 114 2.35 3.37 12.57
C ASP A 114 3.46 2.60 11.83
N SER A 115 4.30 1.88 12.58
CA SER A 115 5.42 1.13 12.00
C SER A 115 4.98 0.06 11.00
N ARG A 116 3.77 -0.51 11.15
CA ARG A 116 3.27 -1.56 10.24
C ARG A 116 2.97 -1.02 8.85
N LEU A 117 2.61 0.26 8.72
CA LEU A 117 2.50 0.90 7.41
C LEU A 117 3.86 0.94 6.71
N HIS A 118 4.92 1.28 7.44
CA HIS A 118 6.29 1.32 6.90
C HIS A 118 6.80 -0.08 6.56
N LEU A 119 6.59 -1.07 7.43
CA LEU A 119 6.97 -2.45 7.16
C LEU A 119 6.24 -2.98 5.91
N PHE A 120 4.94 -2.68 5.78
CA PHE A 120 4.14 -3.05 4.63
C PHE A 120 4.66 -2.43 3.32
N LEU A 121 5.09 -1.15 3.35
CA LEU A 121 5.55 -0.39 2.17
C LEU A 121 7.04 -0.55 1.83
N GLN A 122 7.87 -0.95 2.79
CA GLN A 122 9.34 -0.91 2.65
C GLN A 122 10.04 -2.26 2.81
N THR A 123 9.30 -3.32 3.19
CA THR A 123 9.82 -4.68 3.38
C THR A 123 8.91 -5.74 2.72
N GLN A 124 9.40 -6.97 2.60
CA GLN A 124 8.64 -8.13 2.13
C GLN A 124 8.14 -9.03 3.28
N LEU A 125 8.15 -8.54 4.54
CA LEU A 125 7.64 -9.29 5.69
C LEU A 125 6.16 -9.65 5.49
N SER A 126 5.75 -10.83 5.94
CA SER A 126 4.35 -11.25 5.90
C SER A 126 3.53 -10.52 6.98
N PRO A 127 2.19 -10.46 6.87
CA PRO A 127 1.34 -9.93 7.94
C PRO A 127 1.55 -10.57 9.32
N GLU A 128 2.03 -11.80 9.37
CA GLU A 128 2.34 -12.53 10.60
C GLU A 128 3.66 -12.07 11.23
N ASP A 129 4.60 -11.57 10.42
CA ASP A 129 5.93 -11.11 10.84
C ASP A 129 6.01 -9.59 11.07
N MET A 130 4.92 -8.84 10.77
CA MET A 130 4.81 -7.37 10.91
C MET A 130 4.11 -6.95 12.21
#